data_AF-A0A0R2H3I1-F1
#
_entry.id   AF-A0A0R2H3I1-F1
#
_cell.length_a   1.000
_cell.length_b   1.000
_cell.length_c   1.000
_cell.angle_alpha   90.00
_cell.angle_beta   90.00
_cell.angle_gamma   90.00
#
_symmetry.space_group_name_H-M   'P 1'
#
loop_
_entity.id
_entity.type
_entity.pdbx_description
1 polymer ?
#
loop_
_entity_poly.entity_id
_entity_poly.type
_entity_poly.pdbx_seq_one_letter_code
_entity_poly.pdbx_strand_id
1 'polypeptide(L)'
;MIIVLGMLFTVVGCGSKEKGTTADNVVDFTSCKVSLVKDSFNYDGKEKKPEVTVEDQNGSLLDPSHYSVSYKNNVKVGEAQVIVTGKGNYKGTITKTFEIIKEKKTVSYVFDKKALSTALNDVLDYEEGDSGSSLKRAIAGATLLKYANKCEASTNKSELQTAFKEWYATLSKSNKKTFKSNFDSVEDLVDDIFKDINKVKGQLEDAGVYDDVKTALKNKNAKKHWQALEDVIDKFV
;
A
#
# COMPACT_ATOMS: atom_id res chain seq x y z
N MET A 1 77.81 -64.31 5.77
CA MET A 1 76.62 -64.39 4.91
C MET A 1 75.47 -63.72 5.64
N ILE A 2 74.65 -62.95 4.92
CA ILE A 2 73.48 -62.18 5.39
C ILE A 2 73.78 -60.90 6.21
N ILE A 3 73.14 -59.83 5.72
CA ILE A 3 72.94 -58.47 6.26
C ILE A 3 71.40 -58.30 6.25
N VAL A 4 70.71 -57.36 6.91
CA VAL A 4 70.86 -55.90 7.07
C VAL A 4 69.95 -55.49 8.27
N LEU A 5 69.88 -54.29 8.87
CA LEU A 5 70.47 -52.94 8.72
C LEU A 5 70.21 -52.22 10.07
N GLY A 6 71.09 -51.33 10.54
CA GLY A 6 70.82 -50.48 11.70
C GLY A 6 70.40 -49.06 11.30
N MET A 7 69.63 -48.37 12.14
CA MET A 7 69.55 -46.90 12.14
C MET A 7 69.51 -46.36 13.57
N LEU A 8 70.29 -45.31 13.81
CA LEU A 8 70.62 -44.78 15.13
C LEU A 8 70.78 -43.25 15.04
N PHE A 9 70.05 -42.53 15.89
CA PHE A 9 70.36 -41.21 16.49
C PHE A 9 70.37 -39.87 15.68
N THR A 10 69.56 -38.94 16.24
CA THR A 10 69.78 -37.50 16.52
C THR A 10 70.12 -36.45 15.44
N VAL A 11 69.16 -35.54 15.27
CA VAL A 11 69.25 -34.05 15.30
C VAL A 11 70.52 -33.35 14.76
N VAL A 12 70.33 -32.58 13.69
CA VAL A 12 71.04 -31.31 13.42
C VAL A 12 70.01 -30.31 12.87
N GLY A 13 70.03 -29.05 13.35
CA GLY A 13 69.15 -27.99 12.85
C GLY A 13 69.78 -27.19 11.71
N CYS A 14 68.97 -26.48 10.92
CA CYS A 14 69.45 -25.40 10.06
C CYS A 14 68.35 -24.36 9.83
N GLY A 15 68.66 -23.09 10.04
CA GLY A 15 67.80 -21.96 9.69
C GLY A 15 68.58 -20.93 8.86
N SER A 16 68.15 -20.72 7.62
CA SER A 16 68.40 -19.57 6.72
C SER A 16 67.92 -19.95 5.30
N LYS A 17 67.33 -19.09 4.46
CA LYS A 17 66.73 -17.74 4.58
C LYS A 17 65.78 -17.55 3.37
N GLU A 18 64.80 -16.65 3.51
CA GLU A 18 64.05 -15.85 2.49
C GLU A 18 64.14 -16.25 0.98
N LYS A 19 63.08 -16.18 0.15
CA LYS A 19 62.03 -15.13 0.08
C LYS A 19 60.89 -15.56 -0.85
N GLY A 20 59.63 -15.25 -0.53
CA GLY A 20 58.48 -15.48 -1.41
C GLY A 20 57.25 -14.68 -0.97
N THR A 21 56.78 -13.77 -1.80
CA THR A 21 55.74 -12.77 -1.47
C THR A 21 54.34 -13.39 -1.33
N THR A 22 53.54 -12.83 -0.42
CA THR A 22 52.14 -13.20 -0.15
C THR A 22 51.24 -13.05 -1.38
N ALA A 23 50.52 -14.10 -1.74
CA ALA A 23 49.25 -13.97 -2.45
C ALA A 23 48.15 -13.80 -1.38
N ASP A 24 47.55 -12.61 -1.29
CA ASP A 24 46.34 -12.44 -0.49
C ASP A 24 45.24 -13.33 -1.09
N ASN A 25 44.65 -14.21 -0.27
CA ASN A 25 43.50 -15.01 -0.65
C ASN A 25 42.25 -14.10 -0.74
N VAL A 26 42.17 -13.34 -1.83
CA VAL A 26 41.06 -12.45 -2.14
C VAL A 26 39.83 -13.28 -2.53
N VAL A 27 38.72 -13.05 -1.83
CA VAL A 27 37.43 -13.71 -2.08
C VAL A 27 36.50 -12.71 -2.76
N ASP A 28 35.87 -13.13 -3.85
CA ASP A 28 34.79 -12.36 -4.48
C ASP A 28 33.55 -12.42 -3.59
N PHE A 29 33.20 -11.30 -2.97
CA PHE A 29 32.05 -11.15 -2.09
C PHE A 29 30.71 -11.33 -2.82
N THR A 30 30.67 -11.23 -4.16
CA THR A 30 29.46 -11.51 -4.94
C THR A 30 29.11 -13.01 -4.98
N SER A 31 30.06 -13.89 -4.62
CA SER A 31 29.81 -15.33 -4.41
C SER A 31 29.13 -15.64 -3.06
N CYS A 32 29.12 -14.70 -2.11
CA CYS A 32 28.49 -14.87 -0.81
C CYS A 32 26.96 -14.74 -0.89
N LYS A 33 26.23 -15.49 -0.06
CA LYS A 33 24.77 -15.44 0.00
C LYS A 33 24.33 -14.46 1.09
N VAL A 34 23.79 -13.31 0.66
CA VAL A 34 23.17 -12.31 1.56
C VAL A 34 21.67 -12.57 1.68
N SER A 35 21.16 -12.64 2.91
CA SER A 35 19.74 -12.77 3.22
C SER A 35 19.28 -11.66 4.18
N LEU A 36 18.00 -11.27 4.08
CA LEU A 36 17.38 -10.34 5.02
C LEU A 36 16.43 -11.14 5.92
N VAL A 37 16.44 -10.90 7.23
CA VAL A 37 15.48 -11.53 8.17
C VAL A 37 14.05 -11.06 7.90
N LYS A 38 13.89 -9.84 7.37
CA LYS A 38 12.61 -9.28 6.94
C LYS A 38 12.81 -8.29 5.79
N ASP A 39 11.91 -8.33 4.82
CA ASP A 39 11.94 -7.55 3.58
C ASP A 39 10.76 -6.56 3.44
N SER A 40 9.87 -6.44 4.45
CA SER A 40 8.76 -5.48 4.43
C SER A 40 8.47 -4.86 5.81
N PHE A 41 8.27 -3.53 5.85
CA PHE A 41 8.12 -2.74 7.09
C PHE A 41 7.01 -1.69 7.00
N ASN A 42 6.24 -1.51 8.08
CA ASN A 42 5.28 -0.43 8.20
C ASN A 42 5.99 0.92 8.45
N TYR A 43 5.59 1.95 7.72
CA TYR A 43 6.06 3.32 7.88
C TYR A 43 5.64 3.94 9.22
N ASP A 44 6.61 4.33 10.03
CA ASP A 44 6.45 5.00 11.34
C ASP A 44 7.24 6.33 11.43
N GLY A 45 7.77 6.82 10.31
CA GLY A 45 8.64 7.99 10.24
C GLY A 45 10.09 7.77 10.70
N LYS A 46 10.51 6.54 11.01
CA LYS A 46 11.87 6.19 11.43
C LYS A 46 12.61 5.35 10.39
N GLU A 47 13.93 5.30 10.51
CA GLU A 47 14.78 4.43 9.70
C GLU A 47 14.44 2.95 9.91
N LYS A 48 14.32 2.22 8.81
CA LYS A 48 14.20 0.77 8.77
C LYS A 48 15.57 0.17 8.44
N LYS A 49 15.99 -0.81 9.24
CA LYS A 49 17.27 -1.50 9.09
C LYS A 49 17.02 -3.00 9.22
N PRO A 50 16.65 -3.68 8.12
CA PRO A 50 16.60 -5.14 8.07
C PRO A 50 17.87 -5.75 8.66
N GLU A 51 17.71 -6.77 9.51
CA GLU A 51 18.85 -7.59 9.92
C GLU A 51 19.35 -8.41 8.72
N VAL A 52 20.68 -8.50 8.61
CA VAL A 52 21.38 -9.08 7.47
C VAL A 52 22.20 -10.28 7.93
N THR A 53 21.98 -11.44 7.30
CA THR A 53 22.87 -12.59 7.42
C THR A 53 23.65 -12.78 6.13
N VAL A 54 24.91 -13.19 6.25
CA VAL A 54 25.81 -13.46 5.12
C VAL A 54 26.42 -14.84 5.30
N GLU A 55 26.25 -15.71 4.32
CA GLU A 55 26.90 -17.02 4.25
C GLU A 55 28.00 -16.98 3.18
N ASP A 56 29.12 -17.67 3.44
CA ASP A 56 30.19 -17.87 2.46
C ASP A 56 29.78 -18.86 1.36
N GLN A 57 30.67 -19.09 0.39
CA GLN A 57 30.46 -20.05 -0.71
C GLN A 57 30.27 -21.51 -0.25
N ASN A 58 30.62 -21.83 0.99
CA ASN A 58 30.46 -23.15 1.61
C ASN A 58 29.20 -23.24 2.49
N GLY A 59 28.40 -22.17 2.59
CA GLY A 59 27.22 -22.08 3.45
C GLY A 59 27.52 -21.80 4.93
N SER A 60 28.75 -21.42 5.27
CA SER A 60 29.14 -21.04 6.64
C SER A 60 28.81 -19.58 6.92
N LEU A 61 28.26 -19.27 8.10
CA LEU A 61 27.95 -17.89 8.48
C LEU A 61 29.23 -17.06 8.57
N LEU A 62 29.27 -15.96 7.83
CA LEU A 62 30.42 -15.06 7.75
C LEU A 62 30.39 -14.03 8.89
N ASP A 63 31.53 -13.83 9.55
CA ASP A 63 31.65 -12.88 10.66
C ASP A 63 31.40 -11.41 10.20
N PRO A 64 30.61 -10.61 10.95
CA PRO A 64 30.31 -9.22 10.61
C PRO A 64 31.51 -8.29 10.41
N SER A 65 32.69 -8.63 10.94
CA SER A 65 33.94 -7.87 10.68
C SER A 65 34.38 -7.92 9.22
N HIS A 66 34.00 -8.97 8.48
CA HIS A 66 34.33 -9.15 7.06
C HIS A 66 33.44 -8.37 6.09
N TYR A 67 32.45 -7.61 6.56
CA TYR A 67 31.62 -6.76 5.70
C TYR A 67 31.13 -5.49 6.39
N SER A 68 30.50 -4.60 5.62
CA SER A 68 29.77 -3.43 6.10
C SER A 68 28.37 -3.44 5.49
N VAL A 69 27.38 -3.02 6.28
CA VAL A 69 26.00 -2.83 5.82
C VAL A 69 25.69 -1.34 5.82
N SER A 70 25.12 -0.85 4.73
CA SER A 70 24.58 0.51 4.60
C SER A 70 23.19 0.47 3.98
N TYR A 71 22.42 1.55 4.15
CA TYR A 71 21.00 1.60 3.74
C TYR A 71 20.73 2.84 2.89
N LYS A 72 19.80 2.73 1.93
CA LYS A 72 19.30 3.86 1.14
C LYS A 72 17.77 3.86 1.10
N ASN A 73 17.19 5.06 1.02
CA ASN A 73 15.74 5.33 0.97
C ASN A 73 14.93 4.77 2.16
N ASN A 74 15.61 4.36 3.24
CA ASN A 74 15.07 3.50 4.30
C ASN A 74 14.19 4.22 5.34
N VAL A 75 13.56 5.34 5.00
CA VAL A 75 12.62 6.06 5.88
C VAL A 75 11.27 6.23 5.22
N LYS A 76 11.23 6.64 3.95
CA LYS A 76 9.99 6.96 3.24
C LYS A 76 9.35 5.69 2.67
N VAL A 77 8.04 5.74 2.46
CA VAL A 77 7.27 4.69 1.79
C VAL A 77 7.81 4.47 0.36
N GLY A 78 8.01 3.21 -0.02
CA GLY A 78 8.54 2.78 -1.31
C GLY A 78 9.61 1.69 -1.20
N GLU A 79 10.33 1.46 -2.29
CA GLU A 79 11.48 0.54 -2.31
C GLU A 79 12.70 1.18 -1.63
N ALA A 80 13.29 0.45 -0.69
CA ALA A 80 14.51 0.78 0.02
C ALA A 80 15.58 -0.29 -0.24
N GLN A 81 16.84 0.06 0.01
CA GLN A 81 17.99 -0.80 -0.31
C GLN A 81 18.85 -1.07 0.93
N VAL A 82 19.31 -2.31 1.04
CA VAL A 82 20.41 -2.76 1.90
C VAL A 82 21.61 -3.02 0.99
N ILE A 83 22.74 -2.37 1.25
CA ILE A 83 23.97 -2.50 0.47
C ILE A 83 25.03 -3.09 1.38
N VAL A 84 25.48 -4.31 1.05
CA VAL A 84 26.46 -5.07 1.82
C VAL A 84 27.77 -5.13 1.04
N THR A 85 28.83 -4.55 1.59
CA THR A 85 30.15 -4.42 0.96
C THR A 85 31.20 -5.22 1.74
N GLY A 86 31.93 -6.09 1.06
CA GLY A 86 33.01 -6.89 1.65
C GLY A 86 34.19 -6.04 2.16
N LYS A 87 34.89 -6.54 3.19
CA LYS A 87 36.06 -5.93 3.82
C LYS A 87 37.23 -6.90 3.89
N GLY A 88 38.43 -6.35 4.07
CA GLY A 88 39.66 -7.14 4.16
C GLY A 88 39.87 -7.92 2.87
N ASN A 89 39.91 -9.25 2.96
CA ASN A 89 40.09 -10.15 1.82
C ASN A 89 38.83 -10.30 0.97
N TYR A 90 37.64 -9.95 1.48
CA TYR A 90 36.40 -9.99 0.72
C TYR A 90 36.23 -8.72 -0.11
N LYS A 91 36.08 -8.84 -1.43
CA LYS A 91 35.96 -7.72 -2.38
C LYS A 91 34.67 -7.82 -3.17
N GLY A 92 33.91 -6.73 -3.28
CA GLY A 92 32.64 -6.69 -4.00
C GLY A 92 31.52 -6.11 -3.15
N THR A 93 30.31 -6.07 -3.71
CA THR A 93 29.12 -5.54 -3.03
C THR A 93 27.88 -6.24 -3.55
N ILE A 94 26.98 -6.60 -2.64
CA ILE A 94 25.65 -7.14 -2.94
C ILE A 94 24.62 -6.15 -2.44
N THR A 95 23.64 -5.83 -3.30
CA THR A 95 22.47 -5.02 -2.92
C THR A 95 21.25 -5.92 -2.82
N LYS A 96 20.46 -5.73 -1.77
CA LYS A 96 19.12 -6.31 -1.59
C LYS A 96 18.10 -5.19 -1.44
N THR A 97 16.90 -5.41 -1.95
CA THR A 97 15.77 -4.48 -1.78
C THR A 97 14.87 -4.94 -0.63
N PHE A 98 14.14 -3.99 -0.06
CA PHE A 98 13.06 -4.24 0.89
C PHE A 98 12.02 -3.12 0.78
N GLU A 99 10.77 -3.39 1.15
CA GLU A 99 9.66 -2.45 1.01
C GLU A 99 9.34 -1.74 2.32
N ILE A 100 9.12 -0.43 2.25
CA ILE A 100 8.48 0.34 3.31
C ILE A 100 7.06 0.65 2.86
N ILE A 101 6.09 -0.07 3.41
CA ILE A 101 4.67 0.12 3.09
C ILE A 101 4.04 1.14 4.03
N LYS A 102 3.00 1.84 3.54
CA LYS A 102 2.03 2.41 4.47
C LYS A 102 1.35 1.25 5.17
N GLU A 103 1.24 1.33 6.49
CA GLU A 103 0.38 0.42 7.24
C GLU A 103 -1.03 0.51 6.65
N LYS A 104 -1.49 -0.59 6.03
CA LYS A 104 -2.93 -0.75 5.79
C LYS A 104 -3.56 -0.75 7.15
N LYS A 105 -4.28 0.32 7.49
CA LYS A 105 -5.11 0.32 8.69
C LYS A 105 -6.19 -0.75 8.53
N THR A 106 -5.92 -1.95 9.02
CA THR A 106 -6.97 -2.87 9.48
C THR A 106 -7.54 -2.30 10.76
N VAL A 107 -8.22 -1.15 10.64
CA VAL A 107 -9.27 -0.81 11.59
C VAL A 107 -10.26 -1.97 11.52
N SER A 108 -10.90 -2.32 12.62
CA SER A 108 -12.21 -2.95 12.57
C SER A 108 -13.24 -1.92 12.05
N TYR A 109 -13.03 -1.43 10.82
CA TYR A 109 -13.92 -0.51 10.15
C TYR A 109 -15.17 -1.29 9.82
N VAL A 110 -16.17 -1.17 10.69
CA VAL A 110 -17.52 -1.55 10.34
C VAL A 110 -17.96 -0.57 9.27
N PHE A 111 -17.82 -0.98 8.01
CA PHE A 111 -18.39 -0.28 6.87
C PHE A 111 -19.85 -0.02 7.18
N ASP A 112 -20.24 1.25 7.24
CA ASP A 112 -21.53 1.68 7.77
C ASP A 112 -22.63 1.41 6.72
N LYS A 113 -23.00 0.13 6.60
CA LYS A 113 -24.02 -0.38 5.67
C LYS A 113 -25.38 0.25 5.93
N LYS A 114 -25.66 0.64 7.18
CA LYS A 114 -26.90 1.33 7.56
C LYS A 114 -26.92 2.76 7.04
N ALA A 115 -25.84 3.52 7.21
CA ALA A 115 -25.77 4.85 6.61
C ALA A 115 -25.70 4.80 5.07
N LEU A 116 -25.12 3.75 4.47
CA LEU A 116 -25.21 3.54 3.01
C LEU A 116 -26.67 3.33 2.58
N SER A 117 -27.39 2.41 3.22
CA SER A 117 -28.78 2.12 2.83
C SER A 117 -29.70 3.31 3.07
N THR A 118 -29.49 4.11 4.12
CA THR A 118 -30.17 5.41 4.26
C THR A 118 -29.87 6.34 3.08
N ALA A 119 -28.59 6.56 2.75
CA ALA A 119 -28.21 7.44 1.65
C ALA A 119 -28.72 7.00 0.27
N LEU A 120 -28.76 5.68 0.02
CA LEU A 120 -29.29 5.11 -1.23
C LEU A 120 -30.83 5.13 -1.27
N ASN A 121 -31.51 5.07 -0.11
CA ASN A 121 -32.96 5.19 -0.04
C ASN A 121 -33.45 6.61 -0.34
N ASP A 122 -32.65 7.67 -0.07
CA ASP A 122 -32.99 9.04 -0.48
C ASP A 122 -33.16 9.15 -2.02
N VAL A 123 -32.41 8.34 -2.79
CA VAL A 123 -32.54 8.23 -4.26
C VAL A 123 -33.84 7.55 -4.69
N LEU A 124 -34.51 6.80 -3.80
CA LEU A 124 -35.79 6.12 -4.07
C LEU A 124 -37.01 6.97 -3.67
N ASP A 125 -36.84 8.09 -2.96
CA ASP A 125 -37.95 8.83 -2.34
C ASP A 125 -38.72 9.77 -3.30
N TYR A 126 -38.47 9.71 -4.62
CA TYR A 126 -39.16 10.56 -5.60
C TYR A 126 -39.37 9.87 -6.94
N GLU A 127 -40.33 10.37 -7.71
CA GLU A 127 -40.50 10.06 -9.13
C GLU A 127 -40.30 11.33 -9.98
N GLU A 128 -39.94 11.15 -11.26
CA GLU A 128 -39.78 12.28 -12.18
C GLU A 128 -41.15 12.94 -12.43
N GLY A 129 -41.21 14.26 -12.22
CA GLY A 129 -42.47 15.02 -12.28
C GLY A 129 -43.15 15.24 -10.93
N ASP A 130 -42.68 14.60 -9.84
CA ASP A 130 -43.16 14.90 -8.48
C ASP A 130 -42.90 16.36 -8.09
N SER A 131 -43.82 16.94 -7.34
CA SER A 131 -43.61 18.23 -6.69
C SER A 131 -42.47 18.12 -5.66
N GLY A 132 -41.43 18.93 -5.84
CA GLY A 132 -40.23 18.89 -4.99
C GLY A 132 -39.22 17.78 -5.34
N SER A 133 -39.39 17.05 -6.44
CA SER A 133 -38.38 16.11 -6.99
C SER A 133 -36.99 16.74 -7.09
N SER A 134 -36.89 18.01 -7.48
CA SER A 134 -35.64 18.78 -7.50
C SER A 134 -34.99 18.90 -6.11
N LEU A 135 -35.76 19.17 -5.06
CA LEU A 135 -35.24 19.28 -3.70
C LEU A 135 -34.80 17.91 -3.17
N LYS A 136 -35.58 16.87 -3.43
CA LYS A 136 -35.25 15.49 -3.06
C LYS A 136 -33.98 14.98 -3.75
N ARG A 137 -33.81 15.26 -5.05
CA ARG A 137 -32.56 15.04 -5.81
C ARG A 137 -31.35 15.72 -5.17
N ALA A 138 -31.52 16.95 -4.67
CA ALA A 138 -30.46 17.69 -3.99
C ALA A 138 -30.09 17.11 -2.63
N ILE A 139 -31.09 16.66 -1.86
CA ILE A 139 -30.87 15.93 -0.60
C ILE A 139 -30.11 14.63 -0.88
N ALA A 140 -30.59 13.80 -1.82
CA ALA A 140 -29.95 12.53 -2.17
C ALA A 140 -28.49 12.70 -2.61
N GLY A 141 -28.21 13.67 -3.50
CA GLY A 141 -26.84 13.98 -3.92
C GLY A 141 -25.95 14.45 -2.78
N ALA A 142 -26.45 15.31 -1.89
CA ALA A 142 -25.72 15.76 -0.71
C ALA A 142 -25.45 14.61 0.28
N THR A 143 -26.45 13.76 0.55
CA THR A 143 -26.30 12.59 1.44
C THR A 143 -25.28 11.61 0.88
N LEU A 144 -25.33 11.27 -0.41
CA LEU A 144 -24.38 10.35 -1.05
C LEU A 144 -22.96 10.94 -1.10
N LEU A 145 -22.79 12.22 -1.43
CA LEU A 145 -21.48 12.89 -1.41
C LEU A 145 -20.88 12.93 0.01
N LYS A 146 -21.71 13.19 1.02
CA LYS A 146 -21.33 13.16 2.44
C LYS A 146 -20.97 11.73 2.88
N TYR A 147 -21.71 10.73 2.41
CA TYR A 147 -21.42 9.32 2.66
C TYR A 147 -20.09 8.88 2.03
N ALA A 148 -19.88 9.15 0.75
CA ALA A 148 -18.66 8.82 0.02
C ALA A 148 -17.40 9.40 0.69
N ASN A 149 -17.51 10.63 1.19
CA ASN A 149 -16.47 11.25 2.03
C ASN A 149 -16.27 10.53 3.37
N LYS A 150 -17.36 10.25 4.10
CA LYS A 150 -17.32 9.56 5.42
C LYS A 150 -16.71 8.16 5.34
N CYS A 151 -16.98 7.41 4.28
CA CYS A 151 -16.46 6.05 4.08
C CYS A 151 -15.14 5.99 3.30
N GLU A 152 -14.54 7.14 2.96
CA GLU A 152 -13.37 7.23 2.08
C GLU A 152 -13.52 6.34 0.82
N ALA A 153 -14.65 6.43 0.10
CA ALA A 153 -15.06 5.44 -0.92
C ALA A 153 -13.96 5.01 -1.92
N SER A 154 -13.02 5.90 -2.26
CA SER A 154 -11.90 5.61 -3.16
C SER A 154 -10.83 4.67 -2.60
N THR A 155 -10.70 4.54 -1.27
CA THR A 155 -9.79 3.60 -0.61
C THR A 155 -10.50 2.30 -0.23
N ASN A 156 -11.81 2.36 0.05
CA ASN A 156 -12.65 1.22 0.49
C ASN A 156 -13.61 0.72 -0.60
N LYS A 157 -13.15 0.66 -1.87
CA LYS A 157 -13.98 0.29 -3.03
C LYS A 157 -14.59 -1.12 -2.92
N SER A 158 -13.89 -2.07 -2.31
CA SER A 158 -14.34 -3.47 -2.23
C SER A 158 -15.49 -3.65 -1.24
N GLU A 159 -15.39 -2.97 -0.10
CA GLU A 159 -16.38 -2.92 0.96
C GLU A 159 -17.65 -2.20 0.47
N LEU A 160 -17.47 -1.06 -0.22
CA LEU A 160 -18.55 -0.32 -0.87
C LEU A 160 -19.26 -1.16 -1.94
N GLN A 161 -18.52 -1.83 -2.82
CA GLN A 161 -19.09 -2.72 -3.84
C GLN A 161 -19.87 -3.89 -3.23
N THR A 162 -19.38 -4.45 -2.12
CA THR A 162 -20.06 -5.53 -1.39
C THR A 162 -21.36 -5.02 -0.75
N ALA A 163 -21.31 -3.90 -0.03
CA ALA A 163 -22.47 -3.32 0.64
C ALA A 163 -23.55 -2.83 -0.34
N PHE A 164 -23.16 -2.19 -1.45
CA PHE A 164 -24.10 -1.80 -2.49
C PHE A 164 -24.77 -3.03 -3.13
N LYS A 165 -24.00 -4.07 -3.48
CA LYS A 165 -24.54 -5.31 -4.05
C LYS A 165 -25.57 -5.98 -3.13
N GLU A 166 -25.28 -6.04 -1.84
CA GLU A 166 -26.20 -6.58 -0.83
C GLU A 166 -27.51 -5.77 -0.76
N TRP A 167 -27.42 -4.44 -0.65
CA TRP A 167 -28.60 -3.57 -0.63
C TRP A 167 -29.41 -3.65 -1.93
N TYR A 168 -28.75 -3.55 -3.09
CA TYR A 168 -29.40 -3.59 -4.39
C TYR A 168 -30.04 -4.94 -4.69
N ALA A 169 -29.56 -6.04 -4.10
CA ALA A 169 -30.22 -7.33 -4.18
C ALA A 169 -31.60 -7.37 -3.48
N THR A 170 -31.86 -6.49 -2.50
CA THR A 170 -33.16 -6.41 -1.79
C THR A 170 -34.25 -5.65 -2.54
N LEU A 171 -33.89 -4.89 -3.59
CA LEU A 171 -34.85 -4.06 -4.32
C LEU A 171 -35.77 -4.86 -5.27
N SER A 172 -37.03 -4.45 -5.33
CA SER A 172 -37.98 -4.90 -6.36
C SER A 172 -37.53 -4.49 -7.77
N LYS A 173 -38.01 -5.17 -8.81
CA LYS A 173 -37.73 -4.78 -10.21
C LYS A 173 -38.15 -3.33 -10.51
N SER A 174 -39.23 -2.85 -9.91
CA SER A 174 -39.70 -1.46 -10.07
C SER A 174 -38.71 -0.50 -9.41
N ASN A 175 -38.35 -0.75 -8.14
CA ASN A 175 -37.43 0.09 -7.39
C ASN A 175 -36.04 0.16 -8.04
N LYS A 176 -35.58 -0.90 -8.70
CA LYS A 176 -34.32 -0.88 -9.49
C LYS A 176 -34.38 0.10 -10.65
N LYS A 177 -35.50 0.11 -11.40
CA LYS A 177 -35.73 1.05 -12.50
C LYS A 177 -35.81 2.50 -11.98
N THR A 178 -36.59 2.73 -10.91
CA THR A 178 -36.69 4.03 -10.24
C THR A 178 -35.32 4.52 -9.77
N PHE A 179 -34.54 3.63 -9.11
CA PHE A 179 -33.20 3.96 -8.63
C PHE A 179 -32.26 4.40 -9.76
N LYS A 180 -32.19 3.66 -10.89
CA LYS A 180 -31.36 4.07 -12.04
C LYS A 180 -31.75 5.46 -12.52
N SER A 181 -33.04 5.67 -12.83
CA SER A 181 -33.54 6.95 -13.37
C SER A 181 -33.25 8.14 -12.45
N ASN A 182 -33.41 7.93 -11.14
CA ASN A 182 -33.17 8.95 -10.14
C ASN A 182 -31.68 9.16 -9.90
N PHE A 183 -30.87 8.11 -9.91
CA PHE A 183 -29.43 8.18 -9.72
C PHE A 183 -28.77 8.97 -10.85
N ASP A 184 -29.16 8.77 -12.10
CA ASP A 184 -28.66 9.54 -13.26
C ASP A 184 -28.91 11.04 -13.07
N SER A 185 -30.09 11.40 -12.55
CA SER A 185 -30.43 12.78 -12.21
C SER A 185 -29.61 13.33 -11.02
N VAL A 186 -29.25 12.48 -10.05
CA VAL A 186 -28.37 12.84 -8.93
C VAL A 186 -26.92 13.00 -9.40
N GLU A 187 -26.45 12.14 -10.30
CA GLU A 187 -25.14 12.19 -10.93
C GLU A 187 -24.93 13.54 -11.62
N ASP A 188 -25.83 13.91 -12.54
CA ASP A 188 -25.83 15.21 -13.21
C ASP A 188 -25.71 16.38 -12.22
N LEU A 189 -26.50 16.35 -11.14
CA LEU A 189 -26.48 17.41 -10.12
C LEU A 189 -25.14 17.46 -9.38
N VAL A 190 -24.60 16.34 -8.92
CA VAL A 190 -23.36 16.32 -8.14
C VAL A 190 -22.15 16.61 -9.03
N ASP A 191 -22.18 16.22 -10.29
CA ASP A 191 -21.12 16.59 -11.23
C ASP A 191 -21.18 18.09 -11.57
N ASP A 192 -22.37 18.72 -11.61
CA ASP A 192 -22.52 20.18 -11.64
C ASP A 192 -22.05 20.86 -10.34
N ILE A 193 -22.27 20.29 -9.15
CA ILE A 193 -21.67 20.76 -7.88
C ILE A 193 -20.14 20.82 -8.00
N PHE A 194 -19.50 19.80 -8.59
CA PHE A 194 -18.05 19.77 -8.79
C PHE A 194 -17.55 20.68 -9.92
N LYS A 195 -18.37 20.99 -10.93
CA LYS A 195 -18.03 21.92 -12.02
C LYS A 195 -18.14 23.38 -11.56
N ASP A 196 -19.29 23.75 -11.02
CA ASP A 196 -19.57 25.07 -10.43
C ASP A 196 -20.82 25.03 -9.55
N ILE A 197 -20.61 24.90 -8.23
CA ILE A 197 -21.68 24.90 -7.22
C ILE A 197 -22.64 26.10 -7.32
N ASN A 198 -22.22 27.23 -7.90
CA ASN A 198 -23.09 28.41 -8.03
C ASN A 198 -24.28 28.16 -8.97
N LYS A 199 -24.14 27.29 -9.98
CA LYS A 199 -25.22 26.92 -10.92
C LYS A 199 -26.41 26.26 -10.22
N VAL A 200 -26.12 25.47 -9.18
CA VAL A 200 -27.11 24.68 -8.44
C VAL A 200 -27.40 25.27 -7.05
N LYS A 201 -26.80 26.42 -6.71
CA LYS A 201 -26.85 27.03 -5.37
C LYS A 201 -28.27 27.19 -4.84
N GLY A 202 -29.19 27.76 -5.62
CA GLY A 202 -30.58 27.96 -5.20
C GLY A 202 -31.26 26.63 -4.83
N GLN A 203 -31.11 25.62 -5.69
CA GLN A 203 -31.63 24.26 -5.43
C GLN A 203 -31.05 23.63 -4.15
N LEU A 204 -29.78 23.90 -3.83
CA LEU A 204 -29.12 23.41 -2.60
C LEU A 204 -29.54 24.21 -1.35
N GLU A 205 -29.81 25.50 -1.48
CA GLU A 205 -30.28 26.38 -0.40
C GLU A 205 -31.74 26.08 -0.06
N ASP A 206 -32.61 25.96 -1.06
CA ASP A 206 -34.02 25.58 -0.90
C ASP A 206 -34.18 24.18 -0.30
N ALA A 207 -33.25 23.26 -0.61
CA ALA A 207 -33.18 21.93 -0.02
C ALA A 207 -32.49 21.89 1.36
N GLY A 208 -31.94 23.01 1.85
CA GLY A 208 -31.28 23.10 3.15
C GLY A 208 -29.91 22.40 3.25
N VAL A 209 -29.31 21.98 2.14
CA VAL A 209 -28.08 21.16 2.09
C VAL A 209 -26.83 21.91 1.62
N TYR A 210 -26.94 23.19 1.23
CA TYR A 210 -25.83 23.98 0.68
C TYR A 210 -24.55 24.00 1.54
N ASP A 211 -24.66 24.21 2.85
CA ASP A 211 -23.49 24.23 3.74
C ASP A 211 -22.92 22.83 4.03
N ASP A 212 -23.75 21.80 3.94
CA ASP A 212 -23.35 20.39 4.03
C ASP A 212 -22.52 20.00 2.79
N VAL A 213 -22.99 20.38 1.59
CA VAL A 213 -22.25 20.23 0.32
C VAL A 213 -20.93 21.01 0.36
N LYS A 214 -20.95 22.30 0.74
CA LYS A 214 -19.72 23.10 0.90
C LYS A 214 -18.74 22.49 1.90
N THR A 215 -19.24 21.82 2.94
CA THR A 215 -18.40 21.13 3.91
C THR A 215 -17.81 19.84 3.33
N ALA A 216 -18.59 19.07 2.57
CA ALA A 216 -18.11 17.91 1.83
C ALA A 216 -17.02 18.25 0.80
N LEU A 217 -17.17 19.36 0.06
CA LEU A 217 -16.20 19.85 -0.92
C LEU A 217 -14.86 20.30 -0.33
N LYS A 218 -14.76 20.56 0.98
CA LYS A 218 -13.47 20.84 1.65
C LYS A 218 -12.54 19.62 1.68
N ASN A 219 -13.06 18.40 1.50
CA ASN A 219 -12.20 17.23 1.36
C ASN A 219 -11.54 17.22 -0.03
N LYS A 220 -10.21 17.34 -0.06
CA LYS A 220 -9.39 17.26 -1.28
C LYS A 220 -9.59 15.98 -2.13
N ASN A 221 -10.14 14.92 -1.51
CA ASN A 221 -10.45 13.67 -2.18
C ASN A 221 -11.95 13.53 -2.56
N ALA A 222 -12.80 14.54 -2.28
CA ALA A 222 -14.25 14.44 -2.47
C ALA A 222 -14.64 13.95 -3.87
N LYS A 223 -14.07 14.53 -4.95
CA LYS A 223 -14.33 14.07 -6.32
C LYS A 223 -13.88 12.62 -6.55
N LYS A 224 -12.76 12.18 -5.98
CA LYS A 224 -12.30 10.79 -6.08
C LYS A 224 -13.18 9.81 -5.31
N HIS A 225 -13.72 10.23 -4.16
CA HIS A 225 -14.65 9.43 -3.38
C HIS A 225 -16.01 9.33 -4.08
N TRP A 226 -16.50 10.43 -4.66
CA TRP A 226 -17.69 10.46 -5.50
C TRP A 226 -17.56 9.53 -6.71
N GLN A 227 -16.47 9.67 -7.49
CA GLN A 227 -16.15 8.77 -8.60
C GLN A 227 -16.02 7.30 -8.22
N ALA A 228 -15.57 7.01 -7.00
CA ALA A 228 -15.53 5.65 -6.49
C ALA A 228 -16.90 5.08 -6.10
N LEU A 229 -17.89 5.93 -5.86
CA LEU A 229 -19.29 5.56 -5.64
C LEU A 229 -20.02 5.35 -6.97
N GLU A 230 -19.87 6.28 -7.93
CA GLU A 230 -20.31 6.13 -9.34
C GLU A 230 -19.80 4.79 -9.93
N ASP A 231 -18.47 4.59 -9.92
CA ASP A 231 -17.77 3.34 -10.31
C ASP A 231 -18.36 2.05 -9.71
N VAL A 232 -18.98 2.14 -8.54
CA VAL A 232 -19.59 0.99 -7.87
C VAL A 232 -21.03 0.82 -8.32
N ILE A 233 -21.80 1.90 -8.36
CA ILE A 233 -23.22 1.88 -8.70
C ILE A 233 -23.41 1.39 -10.15
N ASP A 234 -22.70 1.99 -11.11
CA ASP A 234 -22.81 1.71 -12.55
C ASP A 234 -22.50 0.26 -12.95
N LYS A 235 -21.84 -0.51 -12.09
CA LYS A 235 -21.60 -1.94 -12.30
C LYS A 235 -22.83 -2.82 -12.09
N PHE A 236 -23.93 -2.27 -11.57
CA PHE A 236 -25.11 -3.04 -11.15
C PHE A 236 -26.45 -2.50 -11.66
N VAL A 237 -26.55 -1.21 -12.02
CA VAL A 237 -27.80 -0.53 -12.38
C VAL A 237 -28.00 -0.35 -13.89
#